data_AF-A0A450TZC8-F1
#
_entry.id   AF-A0A450TZC8-F1
#
_cell.length_a   1.000
_cell.length_b   1.000
_cell.length_c   1.000
_cell.angle_alpha   90.00
_cell.angle_beta   90.00
_cell.angle_gamma   90.00
#
_symmetry.space_group_name_H-M   'P 1'
#
loop_
_entity.id
_entity.type
_entity.pdbx_description
1 polymer ?
#
loop_
_entity_poly.entity_id
_entity_poly.type
_entity_poly.pdbx_seq_one_letter_code
_entity_poly.pdbx_strand_id
1 'polypeptide(L)'
;NIRPSMSISEAQLHRSAINPESNKSLPMNKPDLIEYMMASTAHHNREDITQAVNVILSAIEDSLASGGRVEVRGFGAFDLRYHPPRVGRNPKTGESINVTGAYRPYFKPGKELREGERGNIKWDRLAVHHEPQVARRYLGDAGRMLVSALREPHR
;
A
#
# COMPACT_ATOMS: atom_id res chain seq x y z
N ASN A 1 -28.08 29.22 -1.35
CA ASN A 1 -28.35 27.79 -1.62
C ASN A 1 -27.15 26.95 -1.26
N ILE A 2 -27.07 26.55 0.01
CA ILE A 2 -26.06 25.64 0.54
C ILE A 2 -26.39 24.26 -0.05
N ARG A 3 -25.50 23.69 -0.87
CA ARG A 3 -25.66 22.32 -1.37
C ARG A 3 -25.66 21.37 -0.17
N PRO A 4 -26.61 20.43 -0.06
CA PRO A 4 -26.59 19.46 1.03
C PRO A 4 -25.31 18.63 0.96
N SER A 5 -24.66 18.42 2.10
CA SER A 5 -23.49 17.55 2.22
C SER A 5 -23.91 16.10 2.00
N MET A 6 -23.60 15.56 0.82
CA MET A 6 -23.81 14.13 0.53
C MET A 6 -22.97 13.28 1.47
N SER A 7 -23.59 12.23 2.02
CA SER A 7 -22.88 11.19 2.76
C SER A 7 -21.96 10.38 1.84
N ILE A 8 -20.92 9.76 2.39
CA ILE A 8 -19.98 8.92 1.63
C ILE A 8 -20.74 7.76 0.94
N SER A 9 -21.75 7.21 1.60
CA SER A 9 -22.64 6.18 1.03
C SER A 9 -23.41 6.68 -0.19
N GLU A 10 -23.92 7.91 -0.17
CA GLU A 10 -24.59 8.55 -1.32
C GLU A 10 -23.60 8.90 -2.44
N ALA A 11 -22.40 9.37 -2.09
CA ALA A 11 -21.34 9.64 -3.07
C ALA A 11 -20.87 8.35 -3.76
N GLN A 12 -20.86 7.23 -3.04
CA GLN A 12 -20.51 5.90 -3.55
C GLN A 12 -21.59 5.36 -4.48
N LEU A 13 -22.87 5.42 -4.08
CA LEU A 13 -24.02 5.02 -4.90
C LEU A 13 -24.16 5.87 -6.18
N HIS A 14 -24.03 7.19 -6.07
CA HIS A 14 -24.13 8.09 -7.21
C HIS A 14 -22.99 7.87 -8.22
N ARG A 15 -21.79 7.47 -7.76
CA ARG A 15 -20.64 7.17 -8.60
C ARG A 15 -20.76 5.80 -9.28
N SER A 16 -21.31 4.79 -8.60
CA SER A 16 -21.58 3.47 -9.16
C SER A 16 -22.62 3.49 -10.28
N ALA A 17 -23.62 4.37 -10.20
CA ALA A 17 -24.67 4.50 -11.21
C ALA A 17 -24.17 5.10 -12.55
N ILE A 18 -23.07 5.87 -12.51
CA ILE A 18 -22.53 6.57 -13.70
C ILE A 18 -21.56 5.69 -14.49
N ASN A 19 -20.96 4.65 -13.89
CA ASN A 19 -20.05 3.75 -14.61
C ASN A 19 -19.99 2.34 -13.97
N PRO A 20 -20.77 1.37 -14.47
CA PRO A 20 -20.83 0.02 -13.92
C PRO A 20 -19.54 -0.81 -14.13
N GLU A 21 -18.64 -0.39 -15.02
CA GLU A 21 -17.35 -1.05 -15.24
C GLU A 21 -16.23 -0.56 -14.30
N SER A 22 -16.52 0.41 -13.44
CA SER A 22 -15.54 0.99 -12.50
C SER A 22 -15.36 0.21 -11.20
N ASN A 23 -15.63 -1.10 -11.18
CA ASN A 23 -15.40 -1.97 -10.02
C ASN A 23 -13.92 -2.26 -9.72
N LYS A 24 -13.03 -1.33 -10.11
CA LYS A 24 -11.68 -1.22 -9.57
C LYS A 24 -11.85 -0.62 -8.17
N SER A 25 -11.85 -1.47 -7.15
CA SER A 25 -11.82 -1.06 -5.73
C SER A 25 -10.86 0.13 -5.57
N LEU A 26 -11.39 1.28 -5.20
CA LEU A 26 -10.57 2.47 -4.94
C LEU A 26 -9.53 2.13 -3.86
N PRO A 27 -8.32 2.71 -3.94
CA PRO A 27 -7.28 2.43 -2.94
C PRO A 27 -7.78 2.84 -1.55
N MET A 28 -7.78 1.89 -0.61
CA MET A 28 -8.11 2.12 0.79
C MET A 28 -7.11 3.10 1.39
N ASN A 29 -7.57 4.28 1.81
CA ASN A 29 -6.78 5.27 2.53
C ASN A 29 -7.11 5.27 4.04
N LYS A 30 -6.42 6.10 4.82
CA LYS A 30 -6.60 6.16 6.28
C LYS A 30 -8.02 6.57 6.70
N PRO A 31 -8.64 7.64 6.15
CA PRO A 31 -10.06 7.92 6.36
C PRO A 31 -10.98 6.73 6.08
N ASP A 32 -10.78 6.03 4.95
CA ASP A 32 -11.60 4.86 4.60
C ASP A 32 -11.44 3.73 5.63
N LEU A 33 -10.22 3.52 6.15
CA LEU A 33 -9.94 2.55 7.22
C LEU A 33 -10.68 2.91 8.53
N ILE A 34 -10.70 4.19 8.89
CA ILE A 34 -11.42 4.67 10.09
C ILE A 34 -12.92 4.42 9.94
N GLU A 35 -13.52 4.76 8.80
CA GLU A 35 -14.94 4.53 8.54
C GLU A 35 -15.27 3.03 8.53
N TYR A 36 -14.40 2.20 7.95
CA TYR A 36 -14.55 0.75 7.98
C TYR A 36 -14.54 0.20 9.43
N MET A 37 -13.59 0.67 10.25
CA MET A 37 -13.50 0.27 11.65
C MET A 37 -14.74 0.73 12.44
N MET A 38 -15.20 1.96 12.23
CA MET A 38 -16.42 2.48 12.83
C MET A 38 -17.64 1.61 12.51
N ALA A 39 -17.78 1.19 11.26
CA ALA A 39 -18.87 0.31 10.85
C ALA A 39 -18.75 -1.12 11.43
N SER A 40 -17.53 -1.56 11.74
CA SER A 40 -17.25 -2.94 12.19
C SER A 40 -17.24 -3.10 13.72
N THR A 41 -17.07 -2.01 14.48
CA THR A 41 -17.03 -2.04 15.94
C THR A 41 -18.25 -1.34 16.52
N ALA A 42 -19.08 -2.07 17.26
CA ALA A 42 -20.10 -1.45 18.08
C ALA A 42 -19.44 -0.67 19.24
N HIS A 43 -20.02 0.46 19.63
CA HIS A 43 -19.71 1.22 20.86
C HIS A 43 -18.42 2.05 20.90
N HIS A 44 -17.71 2.28 19.79
CA HIS A 44 -16.55 3.18 19.76
C HIS A 44 -16.88 4.47 19.02
N ASN A 45 -16.40 5.60 19.52
CA ASN A 45 -16.55 6.87 18.81
C ASN A 45 -15.46 7.01 17.72
N ARG A 46 -15.64 7.98 16.80
CA ARG A 46 -14.68 8.21 15.70
C ARG A 46 -13.29 8.61 16.21
N GLU A 47 -13.23 9.35 17.30
CA GLU A 47 -11.98 9.86 17.88
C GLU A 47 -11.13 8.71 18.42
N ASP A 48 -11.72 7.79 19.18
CA ASP A 48 -11.06 6.60 19.73
C ASP A 48 -10.47 5.73 18.63
N ILE A 49 -11.22 5.49 17.54
CA ILE A 49 -10.75 4.71 16.39
C ILE A 49 -9.62 5.44 15.67
N THR A 50 -9.77 6.75 15.46
CA THR A 50 -8.72 7.58 14.85
C THR A 50 -7.44 7.52 15.67
N GLN A 51 -7.56 7.62 17.00
CA GLN A 51 -6.44 7.52 17.93
C GLN A 51 -5.82 6.12 17.89
N ALA A 52 -6.62 5.06 17.90
CA ALA A 52 -6.12 3.69 17.80
C ALA A 52 -5.30 3.47 16.52
N VAL A 53 -5.80 3.93 15.37
CA VAL A 53 -5.04 3.87 14.10
C VAL A 53 -3.73 4.64 14.20
N ASN A 54 -3.74 5.84 14.76
CA ASN A 54 -2.52 6.64 14.94
C ASN A 54 -1.50 5.95 15.84
N VAL A 55 -1.95 5.38 16.96
CA VAL A 55 -1.09 4.68 17.91
C VAL A 55 -0.43 3.47 17.27
N ILE A 56 -1.18 2.67 16.50
CA ILE A 56 -0.64 1.51 15.79
C ILE A 56 0.44 1.94 14.79
N LEU A 57 0.17 2.97 13.98
CA LEU A 57 1.13 3.46 12.99
C LEU A 57 2.39 4.00 13.66
N SER A 58 2.23 4.80 14.72
CA SER A 58 3.35 5.38 15.47
C SER A 58 4.21 4.29 16.12
N ALA A 59 3.59 3.26 16.71
CA ALA A 59 4.33 2.14 17.31
C ALA A 59 5.16 1.36 16.28
N ILE A 60 4.67 1.22 15.04
CA ILE A 60 5.43 0.62 13.94
C ILE A 60 6.60 1.52 13.54
N GLU A 61 6.37 2.83 13.39
CA GLU A 61 7.40 3.81 13.05
C GLU A 61 8.52 3.84 14.10
N ASP A 62 8.18 3.94 15.38
CA ASP A 62 9.13 3.98 16.50
C ASP A 62 9.94 2.68 16.62
N SER A 63 9.27 1.53 16.46
CA SER A 63 9.95 0.24 16.49
C SER A 63 10.94 0.09 15.32
N LEU A 64 10.62 0.59 14.13
CA LEU A 64 11.54 0.53 13.00
C LEU A 64 12.67 1.55 13.13
N ALA A 65 12.37 2.76 13.61
CA ALA A 65 13.37 3.81 13.82
C ALA A 65 14.47 3.37 14.81
N SER A 66 14.10 2.54 15.80
CA SER A 66 15.03 1.95 16.77
C SER A 66 15.77 0.69 16.29
N GLY A 67 15.55 0.26 15.04
CA GLY A 67 16.16 -0.96 14.49
C GLY A 67 15.44 -2.26 14.86
N GLY A 68 14.26 -2.15 15.48
CA GLY A 68 13.43 -3.28 15.89
C GLY A 68 12.55 -3.83 14.77
N ARG A 69 11.66 -4.75 15.16
CA ARG A 69 10.73 -5.46 14.28
C ARG A 69 9.36 -5.55 14.95
N VAL A 70 8.30 -5.37 14.16
CA VAL A 70 6.91 -5.57 14.61
C VAL A 70 6.32 -6.77 13.90
N GLU A 71 5.78 -7.73 14.65
CA GLU A 71 5.11 -8.90 14.10
C GLU A 71 3.65 -8.95 14.55
N VAL A 72 2.75 -9.07 13.58
CA VAL A 72 1.31 -9.27 13.77
C VAL A 72 0.98 -10.66 13.23
N ARG A 73 0.82 -11.63 14.14
CA ARG A 73 0.50 -13.02 13.77
C ARG A 73 -0.73 -13.09 12.87
N GLY A 74 -0.69 -13.95 11.87
CA GLY A 74 -1.72 -14.05 10.81
C GLY A 74 -1.63 -12.96 9.73
N PHE A 75 -1.13 -11.76 10.05
CA PHE A 75 -1.03 -10.67 9.08
C PHE A 75 0.34 -10.57 8.41
N GLY A 76 1.42 -10.49 9.18
CA GLY A 76 2.78 -10.31 8.68
C GLY A 76 3.72 -9.63 9.65
N ALA A 77 4.87 -9.19 9.16
CA ALA A 77 5.87 -8.50 9.97
C ALA A 77 6.46 -7.28 9.24
N PHE A 78 6.71 -6.21 9.98
CA PHE A 78 7.45 -5.03 9.55
C PHE A 78 8.88 -5.13 10.07
N ASP A 79 9.85 -5.05 9.16
CA ASP A 79 11.27 -5.22 9.45
C ASP A 79 12.10 -4.22 8.64
N LEU A 80 13.36 -4.01 9.01
CA LEU A 80 14.29 -3.23 8.21
C LEU A 80 15.14 -4.14 7.33
N ARG A 81 15.28 -3.78 6.05
CA ARG A 81 16.23 -4.42 5.14
C ARG A 81 17.40 -3.49 4.85
N TYR A 82 18.61 -3.98 5.11
CA TYR A 82 19.82 -3.30 4.68
C TYR A 82 20.00 -3.45 3.17
N HIS A 83 20.18 -2.32 2.49
CA HIS A 83 20.58 -2.28 1.10
C HIS A 83 22.04 -1.80 1.05
N PRO A 84 22.98 -2.61 0.56
CA PRO A 84 24.38 -2.21 0.50
C PRO A 84 24.62 -1.08 -0.50
N PRO A 85 25.68 -0.27 -0.31
CA PRO A 85 26.08 0.74 -1.27
C PRO A 85 26.33 0.12 -2.64
N ARG A 86 25.97 0.83 -3.70
CA ARG A 86 26.22 0.40 -5.08
C ARG A 86 26.34 1.58 -6.03
N VAL A 87 26.95 1.34 -7.18
CA VAL A 87 27.00 2.31 -8.27
C VAL A 87 25.76 2.11 -9.14
N GLY A 88 24.92 3.14 -9.20
CA GLY A 88 23.76 3.21 -10.10
C GLY A 88 24.04 4.09 -11.31
N ARG A 89 23.04 4.22 -12.18
CA ARG A 89 23.06 5.19 -13.27
C ARG A 89 21.84 6.08 -13.20
N ASN A 90 22.02 7.38 -13.46
CA ASN A 90 20.91 8.31 -13.63
C ASN A 90 20.15 7.91 -14.90
N PRO A 91 18.86 7.55 -14.83
CA PRO A 91 18.19 7.02 -16.01
C PRO A 91 17.81 8.07 -17.05
N LYS A 92 17.96 9.36 -16.72
CA LYS A 92 17.81 10.47 -17.68
C LYS A 92 19.11 10.80 -18.41
N THR A 93 20.26 10.74 -17.73
CA THR A 93 21.56 11.19 -18.29
C THR A 93 22.56 10.06 -18.56
N GLY A 94 22.36 8.89 -17.98
CA GLY A 94 23.28 7.75 -18.05
C GLY A 94 24.49 7.85 -17.12
N GLU A 95 24.67 8.97 -16.44
CA GLU A 95 25.81 9.24 -15.57
C GLU A 95 25.85 8.30 -14.37
N SER A 96 27.06 7.95 -13.94
CA SER A 96 27.30 7.12 -12.78
C SER A 96 26.98 7.86 -11.49
N ILE A 97 26.15 7.28 -10.62
CA ILE A 97 25.78 7.84 -9.32
C ILE A 97 26.09 6.84 -8.21
N ASN A 98 26.74 7.30 -7.15
CA ASN A 98 26.97 6.49 -5.97
C ASN A 98 25.71 6.48 -5.09
N VAL A 99 25.13 5.30 -4.90
CA VAL A 99 24.00 5.09 -3.99
C VAL A 99 24.57 4.59 -2.67
N THR A 100 24.40 5.37 -1.60
CA THR A 100 24.84 4.98 -0.26
C THR A 100 24.00 3.81 0.27
N GLY A 101 24.61 3.02 1.15
CA GLY A 101 23.91 1.94 1.82
C GLY A 101 22.90 2.50 2.83
N ALA A 102 21.72 1.89 2.92
CA ALA A 102 20.66 2.36 3.79
C ALA A 102 19.72 1.22 4.21
N TYR A 103 19.18 1.35 5.43
CA TYR A 103 18.05 0.53 5.86
C TYR A 103 16.75 1.08 5.28
N ARG A 104 15.84 0.18 4.87
CA ARG A 104 14.51 0.54 4.38
C ARG A 104 13.45 -0.33 5.05
N PRO A 105 12.30 0.24 5.45
CA PRO A 105 11.17 -0.54 5.91
C PRO A 105 10.73 -1.56 4.86
N TYR A 106 10.43 -2.77 5.32
CA TYR A 106 9.95 -3.87 4.52
C TYR A 106 8.84 -4.60 5.26
N PHE A 107 7.71 -4.82 4.58
CA PHE A 107 6.64 -5.66 5.08
C PHE A 107 6.77 -7.07 4.50
N LYS A 108 6.92 -8.06 5.39
CA LYS A 108 6.85 -9.48 5.07
C LYS A 108 5.40 -9.96 5.28
N PRO A 109 4.62 -10.23 4.23
CA PRO A 109 3.27 -10.74 4.40
C PRO A 109 3.29 -12.09 5.14
N GLY A 110 2.29 -12.33 5.99
CA GLY A 110 2.09 -13.60 6.69
C GLY A 110 1.61 -14.70 5.75
N LYS A 111 1.57 -15.95 6.24
CA LYS A 111 1.04 -17.09 5.48
C LYS A 111 -0.43 -16.89 5.12
N GLU A 112 -1.26 -16.60 6.12
CA GLU A 112 -2.71 -16.40 5.95
C GLU A 112 -3.01 -15.25 4.98
N LEU A 113 -2.23 -14.15 5.06
CA LEU A 113 -2.37 -13.04 4.12
C LEU A 113 -2.04 -13.45 2.67
N ARG A 114 -1.01 -14.27 2.46
CA ARG A 114 -0.64 -14.76 1.11
C ARG A 114 -1.60 -15.82 0.55
N GLU A 115 -2.12 -16.69 1.40
CA GLU A 115 -2.96 -17.81 0.96
C GLU A 115 -4.45 -17.43 0.89
N GLY A 116 -4.83 -16.28 1.46
CA GLY A 116 -6.15 -15.69 1.25
C GLY A 116 -7.28 -16.49 1.90
N GLU A 117 -7.09 -16.99 3.11
CA GLU A 117 -8.07 -17.86 3.79
C GLU A 117 -9.42 -17.19 4.05
N ARG A 118 -9.47 -15.85 4.13
CA ARG A 118 -10.72 -15.08 4.31
C ARG A 118 -11.49 -14.80 3.02
N GLY A 119 -11.01 -15.27 1.88
CA GLY A 119 -11.68 -15.11 0.59
C GLY A 119 -10.63 -15.12 -0.51
N ASN A 120 -10.75 -16.10 -1.42
CA ASN A 120 -10.12 -16.39 -2.71
C ASN A 120 -9.19 -15.34 -3.40
N ILE A 121 -8.34 -14.62 -2.67
CA ILE A 121 -7.38 -13.65 -3.22
C ILE A 121 -6.12 -14.43 -3.61
N LYS A 122 -6.09 -14.89 -4.86
CA LYS A 122 -4.85 -15.38 -5.48
C LYS A 122 -4.02 -14.17 -5.89
N TRP A 123 -3.14 -13.70 -5.00
CA TRP A 123 -2.25 -12.56 -5.24
C TRP A 123 -1.43 -12.70 -6.53
N ASP A 124 -1.02 -13.93 -6.86
CA ASP A 124 -0.28 -14.25 -8.09
C ASP A 124 -1.07 -13.93 -9.37
N ARG A 125 -2.41 -13.97 -9.31
CA ARG A 125 -3.30 -13.70 -10.46
C ARG A 125 -3.56 -12.20 -10.64
N LEU A 126 -3.52 -11.41 -9.56
CA LEU A 126 -3.66 -9.95 -9.60
C LEU A 126 -2.39 -9.26 -10.15
N ALA A 127 -1.21 -9.83 -9.93
CA ALA A 127 0.06 -9.31 -10.42
C ALA A 127 0.17 -9.29 -11.96
N VAL A 128 -0.62 -10.10 -12.67
CA VAL A 128 -0.55 -10.25 -14.13
C VAL A 128 -1.25 -9.12 -14.89
N HIS A 129 -2.23 -8.45 -14.27
CA HIS A 129 -3.10 -7.46 -14.95
C HIS A 129 -3.03 -6.04 -14.41
N HIS A 130 -2.26 -5.80 -13.35
CA HIS A 130 -2.17 -4.49 -12.72
C HIS A 130 -0.72 -4.00 -12.68
N GLU A 131 -0.38 -3.08 -13.59
CA GLU A 131 0.77 -2.19 -13.37
C GLU A 131 0.56 -1.53 -12.00
N PRO A 132 1.45 -1.72 -11.01
CA PRO A 132 1.25 -1.13 -9.70
C PRO A 132 1.22 0.38 -9.88
N GLN A 133 0.07 1.02 -9.70
CA GLN A 133 0.01 2.48 -9.80
C GLN A 133 0.90 3.16 -8.73
N VAL A 134 1.26 2.41 -7.68
CA VAL A 134 2.29 2.75 -6.69
C VAL A 134 3.67 2.91 -7.33
N ALA A 135 4.02 2.09 -8.33
CA ALA A 135 5.29 2.21 -9.05
C ALA A 135 5.38 3.55 -9.80
N ARG A 136 4.25 4.09 -10.30
CA ARG A 136 4.23 5.41 -10.96
C ARG A 136 4.55 6.58 -10.04
N ARG A 137 4.30 6.45 -8.73
CA ARG A 137 4.51 7.52 -7.74
C ARG A 137 5.89 7.46 -7.08
N TYR A 138 6.49 6.28 -6.97
CA TYR A 138 7.76 6.07 -6.25
C TYR A 138 8.95 5.70 -7.13
N LEU A 139 8.72 5.18 -8.34
CA LEU A 139 9.77 5.04 -9.34
C LEU A 139 9.62 6.20 -10.33
N GLY A 140 10.61 7.10 -10.34
CA GLY A 140 10.77 8.06 -11.44
C GLY A 140 10.87 7.34 -12.79
N ASP A 141 10.91 8.09 -13.89
CA ASP A 141 10.89 7.55 -15.28
C ASP A 141 11.80 6.33 -15.49
N ALA A 142 13.00 6.44 -14.94
CA ALA A 142 13.92 5.40 -14.52
C ALA A 142 13.38 3.99 -14.23
N GLY A 143 12.63 3.87 -13.14
CA GLY A 143 12.20 2.58 -12.64
C GLY A 143 10.93 2.10 -13.32
N ARG A 144 10.20 2.98 -14.01
CA ARG A 144 9.17 2.57 -14.97
C ARG A 144 9.80 1.76 -16.10
N MET A 145 10.91 2.24 -16.67
CA MET A 145 11.60 1.53 -17.77
C MET A 145 12.19 0.19 -17.34
N LEU A 146 12.72 0.08 -16.12
CA LEU A 146 13.33 -1.17 -15.62
C LEU A 146 12.28 -2.27 -15.39
N VAL A 147 11.09 -1.90 -14.91
CA VAL A 147 9.96 -2.83 -14.77
C VAL A 147 9.42 -3.24 -16.15
N SER A 148 9.44 -2.35 -17.15
CA SER A 148 9.10 -2.69 -18.53
C SER A 148 10.12 -3.62 -19.20
N ALA A 149 11.42 -3.42 -18.94
CA ALA A 149 12.49 -4.23 -19.55
C ALA A 149 12.59 -5.65 -18.98
N LEU A 150 12.17 -5.87 -17.74
CA LEU A 150 12.10 -7.21 -17.13
C LEU A 150 10.88 -8.03 -17.59
N ARG A 151 10.06 -7.48 -18.51
CA ARG A 151 8.81 -8.05 -19.00
C ARG A 151 8.90 -8.54 -20.45
N GLU A 152 10.05 -9.02 -20.88
CA GLU A 152 10.14 -9.81 -22.11
C GLU A 152 10.01 -11.31 -21.79
N PRO A 153 8.94 -11.99 -22.23
CA PRO A 153 8.90 -13.44 -22.18
C PRO A 153 9.85 -13.99 -23.25
N HIS A 154 10.80 -14.82 -22.83
CA HIS A 154 11.43 -15.76 -23.75
C HIS A 154 10.34 -16.57 -24.47
N ARG A 155 10.45 -16.61 -25.80
CA ARG A 155 9.77 -17.56 -26.69
C ARG A 155 10.02 -19.00 -26.26
#